data_AF-A0A2V6FE64-F1
#
_entry.id   AF-A0A2V6FE64-F1
#
_cell.length_a   1.000
_cell.length_b   1.000
_cell.length_c   1.000
_cell.angle_alpha   90.00
_cell.angle_beta   90.00
_cell.angle_gamma   90.00
#
_symmetry.space_group_name_H-M   'P 1'
#
loop_
_entity.id
_entity.type
_entity.pdbx_description
1 polymer ?
#
loop_
_entity_poly.entity_id
_entity_poly.type
_entity_poly.pdbx_seq_one_letter_code
_entity_poly.pdbx_strand_id
1 'polypeptide(L)' 'MTNPEIRQAGIVDVTFGENVTVVQPVNLYGCTIGDNTFVGPFVEIQKGASVGE' A
#
# COMPACT_ATOMS: atom_id res chain seq x y z
N MET A 1 11.27 19.78 -23.09
CA MET A 1 11.62 18.94 -21.93
C MET A 1 10.32 18.62 -21.21
N THR A 2 10.05 17.34 -20.93
CA THR A 2 8.87 16.93 -20.15
C THR A 2 9.22 17.00 -18.66
N ASN A 3 8.36 17.60 -17.87
CA ASN A 3 8.50 17.60 -16.41
C ASN A 3 7.98 16.27 -15.85
N PRO A 4 8.59 15.71 -14.80
CA PRO A 4 8.06 14.53 -14.15
C PRO A 4 6.76 14.86 -13.40
N GLU A 5 5.88 13.87 -13.30
CA GLU A 5 4.79 13.91 -12.33
C GLU A 5 5.34 13.44 -10.98
N ILE A 6 5.33 14.33 -9.98
CA ILE A 6 5.79 14.01 -8.63
C ILE A 6 4.59 13.60 -7.80
N ARG A 7 4.65 12.41 -7.21
CA ARG A 7 3.65 11.90 -6.27
C ARG A 7 4.28 11.62 -4.92
N GLN A 8 3.53 11.92 -3.86
CA GLN A 8 3.91 11.54 -2.51
C GLN A 8 3.46 10.10 -2.25
N ALA A 9 4.32 9.33 -1.58
CA ALA A 9 3.96 7.99 -1.13
C ALA A 9 2.77 8.05 -0.17
N GLY A 10 1.89 7.06 -0.25
CA GLY A 10 0.66 7.08 0.54
C GLY A 10 -0.14 5.80 0.47
N ILE A 11 -1.18 5.78 1.30
CA ILE A 11 -2.15 4.70 1.41
C ILE A 11 -3.49 5.29 0.97
N VAL A 12 -4.01 4.84 -0.18
CA VAL A 12 -5.21 5.40 -0.80
C VAL A 12 -6.15 4.26 -1.18
N ASP A 13 -7.39 4.33 -0.72
CA ASP A 13 -8.46 3.36 -1.02
C ASP A 13 -8.09 1.90 -0.71
N VAL A 14 -7.44 1.65 0.42
CA VAL A 14 -6.99 0.30 0.84
C VAL A 14 -7.95 -0.28 1.87
N THR A 15 -8.34 -1.54 1.68
CA THR A 15 -9.07 -2.32 2.68
C THR A 15 -8.08 -3.08 3.55
N PHE A 16 -8.17 -2.92 4.86
CA PHE A 16 -7.33 -3.61 5.83
C PHE A 16 -8.16 -4.62 6.63
N GLY A 17 -7.60 -5.80 6.83
CA GLY A 17 -8.01 -6.76 7.84
C GLY A 17 -7.54 -6.36 9.24
N GLU A 18 -7.75 -7.25 10.20
CA GLU A 18 -7.38 -7.04 11.59
C GLU A 18 -5.86 -7.20 11.82
N ASN A 19 -5.31 -6.43 12.76
CA ASN A 19 -3.91 -6.52 13.19
C ASN A 19 -2.86 -6.34 12.07
N VAL A 20 -3.18 -5.60 11.01
CA VAL A 20 -2.22 -5.24 9.96
C VAL A 20 -1.20 -4.22 10.49
N THR A 21 0.08 -4.46 10.22
CA THR A 21 1.15 -3.51 10.50
C THR A 21 1.72 -2.97 9.20
N VAL A 22 1.83 -1.64 9.08
CA VAL A 22 2.42 -0.96 7.93
C VAL A 22 3.51 0.00 8.39
N VAL A 23 4.72 -0.15 7.85
CA VAL A 23 5.85 0.73 8.16
C VAL A 23 6.09 1.69 7.00
N GLN A 24 6.02 3.00 7.24
CA GLN A 24 6.22 4.02 6.20
C GLN A 24 7.70 4.22 5.82
N PRO A 25 8.00 4.73 4.61
CA PRO A 25 7.06 5.11 3.54
C PRO A 25 6.58 3.90 2.73
N VAL A 26 5.32 3.90 2.27
CA VAL A 26 4.74 2.84 1.42
C VAL A 26 3.83 3.45 0.34
N ASN A 27 3.62 2.71 -0.75
CA ASN A 27 2.67 3.02 -1.82
C ASN A 27 1.58 1.95 -1.87
N LEU A 28 0.47 2.14 -1.16
CA LEU A 28 -0.64 1.18 -1.17
C LEU A 28 -1.85 1.85 -1.84
N TYR A 29 -2.29 1.32 -2.98
CA TYR A 29 -3.31 1.97 -3.79
C TYR A 29 -4.40 0.96 -4.15
N GLY A 30 -5.65 1.17 -3.70
CA GLY A 30 -6.80 0.41 -4.20
C GLY A 30 -6.72 -1.10 -3.97
N CYS A 31 -5.98 -1.56 -2.96
CA CYS A 31 -5.67 -2.97 -2.70
C CYS A 31 -6.34 -3.49 -1.41
N THR A 32 -6.29 -4.79 -1.18
CA THR A 32 -6.74 -5.43 0.08
C THR A 32 -5.55 -6.05 0.79
N ILE A 33 -5.43 -5.78 2.10
CA ILE A 33 -4.40 -6.35 2.98
C ILE A 33 -5.10 -7.14 4.07
N GLY A 34 -4.95 -8.46 4.06
CA GLY A 34 -5.60 -9.41 4.97
C GLY A 34 -5.03 -9.42 6.38
N ASP A 35 -5.69 -10.17 7.26
CA ASP A 35 -5.42 -10.18 8.70
C ASP A 35 -3.97 -10.53 9.04
N ASN A 36 -3.43 -9.93 10.10
CA ASN A 36 -2.08 -10.18 10.65
C ASN A 36 -0.93 -9.96 9.64
N THR A 37 -1.17 -9.26 8.53
CA THR A 37 -0.15 -8.96 7.52
C THR A 37 0.81 -7.87 8.01
N PHE A 38 2.10 -8.04 7.72
CA PHE A 38 3.12 -7.02 7.91
C PHE A 38 3.62 -6.49 6.57
N VAL A 39 3.43 -5.20 6.32
CA VAL A 39 3.96 -4.48 5.15
C VAL A 39 5.15 -3.64 5.58
N GLY A 40 6.34 -4.04 5.14
CA GLY A 40 7.59 -3.32 5.40
C GLY A 40 7.69 -1.99 4.65
N PRO A 41 8.69 -1.15 4.99
CA PRO A 41 8.90 0.11 4.32
C PRO A 41 9.35 -0.08 2.86
N PHE A 42 9.10 0.94 2.06
CA PHE A 42 9.42 1.03 0.62
C PHE A 42 8.70 -0.01 -0.26
N VAL A 43 7.61 -0.61 0.24
CA VAL A 43 6.75 -1.53 -0.52
C VAL A 43 5.69 -0.77 -1.32
N GLU A 44 5.43 -1.25 -2.54
CA GLU A 44 4.32 -0.79 -3.38
C GLU A 44 3.36 -1.93 -3.71
N ILE A 45 2.06 -1.72 -3.46
CA ILE A 45 0.97 -2.65 -3.80
C ILE A 45 -0.09 -1.87 -4.60
N GLN A 46 -0.33 -2.35 -5.81
CA GLN A 46 -1.14 -1.69 -6.83
C GLN A 46 -2.63 -2.06 -6.72
N LYS A 47 -3.48 -1.26 -7.39
CA LYS A 47 -4.93 -1.40 -7.35
C LYS A 47 -5.39 -2.76 -7.82
N GLY A 48 -6.30 -3.36 -7.06
CA GLY A 48 -6.88 -4.68 -7.31
C GLY A 48 -6.04 -5.85 -6.81
N ALA A 49 -4.84 -5.63 -6.27
CA ALA A 49 -4.08 -6.67 -5.60
C ALA A 49 -4.69 -7.02 -4.23
N SER A 50 -4.49 -8.28 -3.82
CA SER A 50 -4.82 -8.77 -2.48
C SER A 50 -3.60 -9.47 -1.90
N VAL A 51 -3.25 -9.16 -0.64
CA VAL A 51 -2.15 -9.79 0.09
C VAL A 51 -2.68 -10.33 1.41
N GLY A 52 -2.43 -11.61 1.70
CA GLY A 52 -3.03 -12.30 2.84
C GLY A 52 -4.39 -12.92 2.49
N GLU A 53 -5.01 -13.56 3.50
CA GLU A 53 -6.38 -14.12 3.44
C GLU A 53 -7.42 -13.09 3.90
#